data_AF-A0A6H2DQ70-F1
#
_entry.id   AF-A0A6H2DQ70-F1
#
_cell.length_a   1.000
_cell.length_b   1.000
_cell.length_c   1.000
_cell.angle_alpha   90.00
_cell.angle_beta   90.00
_cell.angle_gamma   90.00
#
_symmetry.space_group_name_H-M   'P 1'
#
loop_
_entity.id
_entity.type
_entity.pdbx_description
1 polymer ?
#
loop_
_entity_poly.entity_id
_entity_poly.type
_entity_poly.pdbx_seq_one_letter_code
_entity_poly.pdbx_strand_id
1 'polypeptide(L)' 'MKETDVMNTFQEFYGGFALYDLTRQWITTAGPFKYDYRWLQPNGTEEQFKQWADKGFSEAFNVDPDMFKLLSS' A
#
# COMPACT_ATOMS: atom_id res chain seq x y z
N MET A 1 -19.82 17.60 12.64
CA MET A 1 -18.81 16.77 11.96
C MET A 1 -18.10 17.68 10.97
N LYS A 2 -16.79 17.87 11.08
CA LYS A 2 -16.04 18.72 10.14
C LYS A 2 -15.62 17.89 8.94
N GLU A 3 -15.48 18.53 7.78
CA GLU A 3 -14.95 17.88 6.57
C GLU A 3 -13.59 17.22 6.82
N THR A 4 -12.77 17.83 7.68
CA THR A 4 -11.48 17.29 8.12
C THR A 4 -11.61 15.93 8.83
N ASP A 5 -12.62 15.75 9.67
CA ASP A 5 -12.81 14.49 10.40
C ASP A 5 -13.15 13.34 9.43
N VAL A 6 -13.97 13.66 8.43
CA VAL A 6 -14.35 12.73 7.36
C VAL A 6 -13.13 12.36 6.52
N MET A 7 -12.33 13.35 6.14
CA MET A 7 -11.12 13.12 5.35
C MET A 7 -10.08 12.28 6.10
N ASN A 8 -9.88 12.55 7.39
CA ASN A 8 -8.97 11.75 8.23
C ASN A 8 -9.43 10.29 8.32
N THR A 9 -10.74 10.07 8.52
CA THR A 9 -11.31 8.72 8.57
C THR A 9 -11.08 7.96 7.26
N PHE A 10 -11.25 8.63 6.12
CA PHE A 10 -10.95 8.03 4.81
C PHE A 10 -9.46 7.68 4.66
N GLN A 11 -8.57 8.59 5.07
CA GLN A 11 -7.12 8.34 5.01
C GLN A 11 -6.71 7.14 5.86
N GLU A 12 -7.23 7.02 7.08
CA GLU A 12 -6.99 5.87 7.96
C GLU A 12 -7.51 4.56 7.34
N PHE A 13 -8.72 4.58 6.81
CA PHE A 13 -9.32 3.41 6.15
C PHE A 13 -8.49 2.96 4.94
N TYR A 14 -8.09 3.89 4.08
CA TYR A 14 -7.29 3.58 2.89
C TYR A 14 -5.90 3.07 3.25
N GLY A 15 -5.24 3.69 4.24
CA GLY A 15 -3.96 3.20 4.75
C GLY A 15 -4.05 1.78 5.30
N GLY A 16 -5.09 1.50 6.10
CA GLY A 16 -5.35 0.15 6.62
C GLY A 16 -5.62 -0.88 5.53
N PHE A 17 -6.39 -0.51 4.51
CA PHE A 17 -6.64 -1.38 3.36
C PHE A 17 -5.35 -1.71 2.59
N ALA A 18 -4.56 -0.69 2.24
CA ALA A 18 -3.32 -0.88 1.50
C ALA A 18 -2.33 -1.75 2.27
N LEU A 19 -2.18 -1.50 3.58
CA LEU A 19 -1.34 -2.31 4.44
C LEU A 19 -1.80 -3.78 4.46
N TYR A 20 -3.10 -4.03 4.64
CA TYR A 20 -3.65 -5.39 4.59
C TYR A 20 -3.39 -6.07 3.24
N ASP A 21 -3.63 -5.38 2.14
CA ASP A 21 -3.43 -5.92 0.80
C ASP A 21 -1.96 -6.29 0.55
N LEU A 22 -1.02 -5.40 0.86
CA LEU A 22 0.41 -5.70 0.74
C LEU A 22 0.83 -6.86 1.64
N THR A 23 0.41 -6.90 2.91
CA THR A 23 0.70 -8.03 3.80
C THR A 23 0.15 -9.34 3.24
N ARG A 24 -1.05 -9.34 2.68
CA ARG A 24 -1.63 -10.52 2.03
C ARG A 24 -0.82 -10.95 0.81
N GLN A 25 -0.43 -10.01 -0.06
CA GLN A 25 0.42 -10.29 -1.22
C GLN A 25 1.74 -10.91 -0.78
N TRP A 26 2.39 -10.35 0.23
CA TRP A 26 3.66 -10.84 0.77
C TRP A 26 3.58 -12.31 1.21
N ILE A 27 2.49 -12.70 1.87
CA ILE A 27 2.31 -14.06 2.40
C ILE A 27 1.90 -15.06 1.31
N THR A 28 1.08 -14.63 0.33
CA THR A 28 0.33 -15.56 -0.53
C THR A 28 0.70 -15.53 -2.00
N THR A 29 1.47 -14.53 -2.46
CA THR A 29 1.77 -14.32 -3.87
C THR A 29 3.27 -14.33 -4.10
N ALA A 30 3.71 -15.09 -5.10
CA ALA A 30 5.09 -15.08 -5.55
C ALA A 30 5.34 -13.91 -6.50
N GLY A 31 6.44 -13.20 -6.31
CA GLY A 31 6.86 -12.08 -7.18
C GLY A 31 6.66 -10.70 -6.55
N PRO A 32 6.84 -9.63 -7.34
CA PRO A 32 6.74 -8.25 -6.86
C PRO A 32 5.33 -7.88 -6.40
N PHE A 33 5.27 -6.92 -5.49
CA PHE A 33 4.02 -6.31 -5.04
C PHE A 33 3.34 -5.54 -6.18
N LYS A 34 2.01 -5.50 -6.15
CA LYS A 34 1.16 -4.74 -7.07
C LYS A 34 0.47 -3.61 -6.31
N TYR A 35 0.48 -2.42 -6.92
CA TYR A 35 -0.04 -1.18 -6.32
C TYR A 35 -1.29 -0.69 -7.07
N ASP A 36 -2.31 -1.54 -7.21
CA ASP A 36 -3.55 -1.19 -7.92
C ASP A 36 -4.53 -0.42 -7.02
N TYR A 37 -4.20 0.85 -6.81
CA TYR A 37 -4.94 1.77 -5.95
C TYR A 37 -5.66 2.87 -6.75
N ARG A 38 -5.83 2.69 -8.06
CA ARG A 38 -6.51 3.68 -8.93
C ARG A 38 -7.95 3.96 -8.52
N TRP A 39 -8.61 3.00 -7.86
CA TRP A 39 -9.94 3.18 -7.29
C TRP A 39 -9.97 4.16 -6.09
N LEU A 40 -8.83 4.40 -5.43
CA LEU A 40 -8.68 5.38 -4.34
C LEU A 40 -8.58 6.81 -4.86
N GLN A 41 -7.81 6.99 -5.92
CA GLN A 41 -7.60 8.28 -6.54
C GLN A 41 -7.53 8.10 -8.06
N PRO A 42 -8.62 8.38 -8.80
CA PRO A 42 -8.68 8.15 -10.25
C PRO A 42 -7.55 8.83 -11.04
N ASN A 43 -6.97 9.90 -10.49
CA ASN A 43 -5.94 10.71 -11.11
C ASN A 43 -4.53 10.48 -10.51
N GLY A 44 -4.37 9.52 -9.60
CA GLY A 44 -3.07 9.19 -9.01
C GLY A 44 -2.18 8.40 -9.98
N THR A 45 -0.88 8.67 -9.97
CA THR A 45 0.08 7.87 -10.74
C THR A 45 0.46 6.60 -9.97
N GLU A 46 0.91 5.58 -10.70
CA GLU A 46 1.37 4.33 -10.11
C GLU A 46 2.54 4.56 -9.13
N GLU A 47 3.46 5.46 -9.46
CA GLU A 47 4.56 5.85 -8.56
C GLU A 47 4.06 6.50 -7.27
N GLN A 48 3.02 7.34 -7.33
CA GLN A 48 2.45 7.96 -6.13
C GLN A 48 1.83 6.92 -5.21
N PHE A 49 1.11 5.96 -5.79
CA PHE A 49 0.53 4.85 -5.05
C PHE A 49 1.58 3.94 -4.43
N LYS A 50 2.63 3.61 -5.19
CA LYS A 50 3.77 2.84 -4.69
C LYS A 50 4.43 3.54 -3.52
N GLN A 51 4.86 4.80 -3.68
CA GLN A 51 5.55 5.55 -2.63
C GLN A 51 4.73 5.64 -1.33
N TRP A 52 3.43 5.88 -1.45
CA TRP A 52 2.53 5.96 -0.30
C TRP A 52 2.37 4.61 0.41
N ALA A 53 2.17 3.53 -0.34
CA ALA A 53 1.96 2.20 0.22
C ALA A 53 3.25 1.60 0.78
N ASP A 54 4.39 1.79 0.11
CA ASP A 54 5.73 1.40 0.58
C ASP A 54 6.06 2.05 1.92
N LYS A 55 5.73 3.34 2.04
CA LYS A 55 5.91 4.07 3.30
C LYS A 55 5.08 3.43 4.42
N GLY A 56 3.80 3.17 4.19
CA GLY A 56 2.93 2.53 5.19
C GLY A 56 3.41 1.13 5.57
N PHE A 57 3.87 0.34 4.60
CA PHE A 57 4.42 -0.99 4.85
C PHE A 57 5.73 -0.93 5.64
N SER A 58 6.62 0.00 5.28
CA SER A 58 7.91 0.21 5.96
C SER A 58 7.70 0.72 7.38
N GLU A 59 6.73 1.59 7.63
CA GLU A 59 6.39 2.04 8.99
C GLU A 59 5.85 0.90 9.86
N ALA A 60 5.11 -0.05 9.28
CA ALA A 60 4.54 -1.18 10.00
C ALA A 60 5.54 -2.31 10.28
N PHE A 61 6.43 -2.62 9.34
CA PHE A 61 7.30 -3.81 9.40
C PHE A 61 8.80 -3.50 9.40
N ASN A 62 9.18 -2.22 9.27
CA ASN A 62 10.57 -1.76 9.22
C ASN A 62 11.39 -2.38 8.08
N VAL A 63 10.73 -2.70 6.97
CA VAL A 63 11.31 -3.30 5.76
C VAL A 63 10.65 -2.70 4.52
N ASP A 64 11.44 -2.46 3.46
CA ASP A 64 10.95 -2.00 2.17
C ASP A 64 10.44 -3.19 1.31
N PRO A 65 9.27 -3.11 0.66
CA PRO A 65 8.72 -4.17 -0.18
C PRO A 65 9.65 -4.63 -1.33
N ASP A 66 10.48 -3.76 -1.89
CA ASP A 66 11.37 -4.08 -3.02
C ASP A 66 12.58 -4.92 -2.60
N MET A 67 12.79 -5.13 -1.29
CA MET A 67 13.82 -6.05 -0.79
C MET A 67 13.46 -7.51 -1.06
N PHE A 68 12.17 -7.83 -1.24
CA PHE A 68 11.72 -9.18 -1.49
C PHE A 68 11.85 -9.51 -2.97
N LYS A 69 12.74 -10.47 -3.29
CA LYS A 69 12.98 -10.93 -4.65
C LYS A 69 12.62 -12.39 -4.78
N LEU A 70 11.96 -12.73 -5.88
CA LEU A 70 11.76 -14.13 -6.24
C LEU A 70 13.11 -14.73 -6.60
N LEU A 71 13.52 -15.78 -5.88
CA LEU A 71 14.69 -16.55 -6.24
C LEU A 71 14.31 -17.43 -7.43
N SER A 72 14.89 -17.18 -8.60
CA SER A 72 14.82 -18.09 -9.75
C SER A 72 15.68 -19.33 -9.46
N SER A 73 15.05 -20.51 -9.49
CA SER A 73 15.69 -21.83 -9.41
C SER A 73 16.45 -22.20 -10.68
#